data_AF-A0A4Q7M8V0-F1
#
_entry.id   AF-A0A4Q7M8V0-F1
#
_cell.length_a   1.000
_cell.length_b   1.000
_cell.length_c   1.000
_cell.angle_alpha   90.00
_cell.angle_beta   90.00
_cell.angle_gamma   90.00
#
_symmetry.space_group_name_H-M   'P 1'
#
loop_
_entity.id
_entity.type
_entity.pdbx_description
1 polymer ?
#
loop_
_entity_poly.entity_id
_entity_poly.type
_entity_poly.pdbx_seq_one_letter_code
_entity_poly.pdbx_strand_id
1 'polypeptide(L)'
;MDVIGGGVLVAAAAALWIAYLLPSWLRRRQYLDTERNAVRLQQTLRILAETAETPEAVRVEATAREVASQQRILHEHELAARLAAEAAEHLAIAERRAAEEAAEAARQLAAAAQETITEPIATIPATATAMAFEAAPASSPQPAPVGVTAADVARRRRSLRRRRGLCSLLLLASLLTAVGGVVAAAFGASPYIAGGGALGIVVAFAGLVRLARVRIASPVAVPVAVPESVPFEPIDLPEAEDEAHEWTPQPLPKPLHLSRGTIAAAAMASIEAAEQLRRVAADAELARRVEELEPQVATIERRPLRQPDAPAASARREQAAEPASPYARMGIVDDASPAFDDLDAVLRRRRQAG
;
A
#
# COMPACT_ATOMS: atom_id res chain seq x y z
N MET A 1 19.88 9.76 -39.14
CA MET A 1 18.83 9.25 -38.23
C MET A 1 19.33 9.53 -36.83
N ASP A 2 18.92 10.67 -36.29
CA ASP A 2 19.62 11.29 -35.17
C ASP A 2 19.25 10.55 -33.88
N VAL A 3 20.27 10.01 -33.21
CA VAL A 3 20.15 9.29 -31.92
C VAL A 3 19.41 10.15 -30.87
N ILE A 4 19.48 11.47 -31.02
CA ILE A 4 18.79 12.47 -30.19
C ILE A 4 17.27 12.42 -30.42
N GLY A 5 16.79 12.24 -31.66
CA GLY A 5 15.36 12.13 -31.96
C GLY A 5 14.75 10.82 -31.44
N GLY A 6 15.50 9.72 -31.52
CA GLY A 6 15.07 8.43 -30.97
C GLY A 6 14.92 8.44 -29.45
N GLY A 7 15.86 9.07 -28.74
CA GLY A 7 15.79 9.22 -27.28
C GLY A 7 14.58 10.05 -26.80
N VAL A 8 14.25 11.12 -27.53
CA VAL A 8 13.07 11.94 -27.24
C VAL A 8 11.77 11.15 -27.43
N LEU A 9 11.68 10.35 -28.49
CA LEU A 9 10.50 9.53 -28.76
C LEU A 9 10.28 8.47 -27.67
N VAL A 10 11.37 7.85 -27.19
CA VAL A 10 11.34 6.87 -26.11
C VAL A 10 10.98 7.52 -24.77
N ALA A 11 11.51 8.70 -24.47
CA ALA A 11 11.17 9.44 -23.26
C ALA A 11 9.69 9.89 -23.25
N ALA A 12 9.19 10.37 -24.38
CA ALA A 12 7.78 10.72 -24.54
C ALA A 12 6.87 9.49 -24.40
N ALA A 13 7.24 8.36 -25.01
CA ALA A 13 6.53 7.09 -24.87
C ALA A 13 6.51 6.59 -23.42
N ALA A 14 7.64 6.65 -22.72
CA ALA A 14 7.74 6.25 -21.31
C ALA A 14 6.91 7.16 -20.39
N ALA A 15 6.94 8.48 -20.61
CA ALA A 15 6.11 9.42 -19.85
C ALA A 15 4.62 9.18 -20.08
N LEU A 16 4.20 8.95 -21.33
CA LEU A 16 2.82 8.63 -21.68
C LEU A 16 2.40 7.29 -21.06
N TRP A 17 3.28 6.28 -21.08
CA TRP A 17 3.02 5.00 -20.45
C TRP A 17 2.83 5.13 -18.94
N ILE A 18 3.68 5.89 -18.25
CA ILE A 18 3.53 6.16 -16.81
C ILE A 18 2.23 6.94 -16.53
N ALA A 19 1.93 7.97 -17.31
CA ALA A 19 0.71 8.75 -17.17
C ALA A 19 -0.55 7.89 -17.34
N TYR A 20 -0.49 6.88 -18.21
CA TYR A 20 -1.56 5.92 -18.40
C TYR A 20 -1.61 4.86 -17.29
N LEU A 21 -0.47 4.32 -16.87
CA LEU A 21 -0.42 3.19 -15.96
C LEU A 21 -0.62 3.59 -14.49
N LEU A 22 -0.10 4.74 -14.08
CA LEU A 22 -0.14 5.20 -12.68
C LEU A 22 -1.58 5.34 -12.15
N PRO A 23 -2.54 5.96 -12.87
CA PRO A 23 -3.93 6.03 -12.44
C PRO A 23 -4.61 4.66 -12.39
N SER A 24 -4.31 3.77 -13.35
CA SER A 24 -4.91 2.43 -13.40
C SER A 24 -4.48 1.57 -12.21
N TRP A 25 -3.21 1.68 -11.82
CA TRP A 25 -2.65 0.90 -10.73
C TRP A 25 -3.11 1.42 -9.35
N LEU A 26 -3.24 2.74 -9.21
CA LEU A 26 -3.82 3.35 -8.01
C LEU A 26 -5.28 2.96 -7.82
N ARG A 27 -6.10 2.98 -8.89
CA ARG A 27 -7.50 2.51 -8.81
C ARG A 27 -7.59 1.04 -8.44
N ARG A 28 -6.73 0.19 -9.00
CA ARG A 28 -6.70 -1.25 -8.68
C ARG A 28 -6.30 -1.51 -7.22
N ARG A 29 -5.36 -0.74 -6.66
CA ARG A 29 -5.02 -0.83 -5.23
C ARG A 29 -6.15 -0.37 -4.33
N GLN A 30 -6.82 0.74 -4.67
CA GLN A 30 -7.98 1.21 -3.92
C GLN A 30 -9.10 0.17 -3.93
N TYR A 31 -9.34 -0.46 -5.08
CA TYR A 31 -10.31 -1.55 -5.21
C TYR A 31 -9.95 -2.75 -4.32
N LEU A 32 -8.69 -3.20 -4.31
CA LEU A 32 -8.23 -4.30 -3.45
C LEU A 32 -8.35 -3.97 -1.95
N ASP A 33 -8.13 -2.72 -1.54
CA ASP A 33 -8.29 -2.30 -0.15
C ASP A 33 -9.78 -2.28 0.25
N THR A 34 -10.66 -1.84 -0.65
CA THR A 34 -12.12 -1.90 -0.42
C THR A 34 -12.66 -3.33 -0.43
N GLU A 35 -12.17 -4.19 -1.32
CA GLU A 35 -12.53 -5.61 -1.36
C GLU A 35 -12.09 -6.33 -0.09
N ARG A 36 -10.87 -6.10 0.39
CA ARG A 36 -10.39 -6.71 1.64
C ARG A 36 -11.20 -6.24 2.85
N ASN A 37 -11.65 -4.98 2.86
CA ASN A 37 -12.50 -4.47 3.93
C ASN A 37 -13.90 -5.10 3.87
N ALA A 38 -14.49 -5.21 2.67
CA ALA A 38 -15.76 -5.89 2.46
C ALA A 38 -15.69 -7.38 2.86
N VAL A 39 -14.64 -8.09 2.47
CA VAL A 39 -14.41 -9.50 2.83
C VAL A 39 -14.24 -9.65 4.34
N ARG A 40 -13.50 -8.76 5.01
CA ARG A 40 -13.39 -8.76 6.47
C ARG A 40 -14.73 -8.55 7.14
N LEU A 41 -15.53 -7.59 6.67
CA LEU A 41 -16.86 -7.35 7.24
C LEU A 41 -17.78 -8.55 7.04
N GLN A 42 -17.84 -9.11 5.84
CA GLN A 42 -18.63 -10.30 5.54
C GLN A 42 -18.17 -11.51 6.36
N GLN A 43 -16.86 -11.69 6.54
CA GLN A 43 -16.31 -12.75 7.36
C GLN A 43 -16.58 -12.52 8.85
N THR A 44 -16.54 -11.28 9.34
CA THR A 44 -16.92 -10.95 10.73
C THR A 44 -18.40 -11.18 10.97
N LEU A 45 -19.27 -10.78 10.03
CA LEU A 45 -20.71 -11.04 10.13
C LEU A 45 -21.00 -12.54 10.09
N ARG A 46 -20.27 -13.29 9.26
CA ARG A 46 -20.39 -14.74 9.19
C ARG A 46 -19.91 -15.42 10.46
N ILE A 47 -18.77 -15.02 11.01
CA ILE A 47 -18.27 -15.53 12.29
C ILE A 47 -19.23 -15.17 13.42
N LEU A 48 -19.80 -13.96 13.43
CA LEU A 48 -20.83 -13.54 14.42
C LEU A 48 -22.13 -14.36 14.29
N ALA A 49 -22.51 -14.73 13.06
CA ALA A 49 -23.64 -15.63 12.83
C ALA A 49 -23.31 -17.07 13.26
N GLU A 50 -22.11 -17.56 12.95
CA GLU A 50 -21.64 -18.92 13.31
C GLU A 50 -21.36 -19.05 14.82
N THR A 51 -20.96 -17.97 15.51
CA THR A 51 -20.80 -17.97 16.98
C THR A 51 -22.12 -17.94 17.74
N ALA A 52 -23.24 -17.63 17.08
CA ALA A 52 -24.56 -17.71 17.70
C ALA A 52 -25.10 -19.16 17.81
N GLU A 53 -24.51 -20.12 17.09
CA GLU A 53 -25.12 -21.46 16.90
C GLU A 53 -24.32 -22.65 17.48
N THR A 54 -23.30 -22.45 18.33
CA THR A 54 -22.50 -23.57 18.88
C THR A 54 -22.31 -23.56 20.41
N PRO A 55 -22.47 -24.72 21.10
CA PRO A 55 -22.33 -24.82 22.56
C PRO A 55 -20.86 -24.80 23.02
N GLU A 56 -20.62 -24.21 24.20
CA GLU A 56 -19.29 -23.83 24.74
C GLU A 56 -18.22 -24.93 24.78
N ALA A 57 -18.60 -26.19 24.89
CA ALA A 57 -17.67 -27.30 25.05
C ALA A 57 -16.71 -27.48 23.85
N VAL A 58 -17.16 -27.18 22.62
CA VAL A 58 -16.32 -27.33 21.41
C VAL A 58 -15.42 -26.11 21.19
N ARG A 59 -15.76 -24.93 21.75
CA ARG A 59 -14.95 -23.70 21.63
C ARG A 59 -13.62 -23.79 22.38
N VAL A 60 -13.60 -24.43 23.54
CA VAL A 60 -12.39 -24.54 24.38
C VAL A 60 -11.34 -25.45 23.72
N GLU A 61 -11.78 -26.50 23.02
CA GLU A 61 -10.85 -27.40 22.31
C GLU A 61 -10.34 -26.82 20.98
N ALA A 62 -11.19 -26.09 20.24
CA ALA A 62 -10.79 -25.41 19.00
C ALA A 62 -9.77 -24.29 19.27
N THR A 63 -10.00 -23.47 20.29
CA THR A 63 -9.09 -22.39 20.69
C THR A 63 -7.72 -22.91 21.14
N ALA A 64 -7.65 -24.05 21.83
CA ALA A 64 -6.37 -24.65 22.22
C ALA A 64 -5.52 -25.07 21.00
N ARG A 65 -6.14 -25.67 19.98
CA ARG A 65 -5.45 -26.06 18.73
C ARG A 65 -5.03 -24.85 17.90
N GLU A 66 -5.85 -23.82 17.84
CA GLU A 66 -5.52 -22.58 17.14
C GLU A 66 -4.36 -21.84 17.82
N VAL A 67 -4.36 -21.73 19.15
CA VAL A 67 -3.25 -21.13 19.90
C VAL A 67 -1.96 -21.91 19.68
N ALA A 68 -2.00 -23.24 19.69
CA ALA A 68 -0.83 -24.06 19.38
C ALA A 68 -0.33 -23.84 17.94
N SER A 69 -1.23 -23.69 16.97
CA SER A 69 -0.85 -23.38 15.57
C SER A 69 -0.21 -22.00 15.43
N GLN A 70 -0.74 -20.98 16.14
CA GLN A 70 -0.17 -19.64 16.11
C GLN A 70 1.17 -19.56 16.83
N GLN A 71 1.31 -20.25 17.96
CA GLN A 71 2.59 -20.38 18.66
C GLN A 71 3.65 -21.05 17.77
N ARG A 72 3.25 -22.07 17.00
CA ARG A 72 4.15 -22.71 16.03
C ARG A 72 4.60 -21.77 14.92
N ILE A 73 3.69 -20.99 14.35
CA ILE A 73 4.03 -20.00 13.32
C ILE A 73 4.96 -18.91 13.87
N LEU A 74 4.68 -18.40 15.08
CA LEU A 74 5.55 -17.43 15.74
C LEU A 74 6.94 -18.00 15.99
N HIS A 75 7.02 -19.25 16.44
CA HIS A 75 8.28 -19.93 16.66
C HIS A 75 9.08 -20.13 15.37
N GLU A 76 8.42 -20.53 14.28
CA GLU A 76 9.04 -20.65 12.95
C GLU A 76 9.60 -19.30 12.47
N HIS A 77 8.89 -18.19 12.72
CA HIS A 77 9.37 -16.85 12.41
C HIS A 77 10.57 -16.44 13.26
N GLU A 78 10.57 -16.74 14.56
CA GLU A 78 11.71 -16.47 15.43
C GLU A 78 12.95 -17.24 14.99
N LEU A 79 12.79 -18.52 14.63
CA LEU A 79 13.87 -19.35 14.12
C LEU A 79 14.41 -18.80 12.80
N ALA A 80 13.54 -18.42 11.87
CA ALA A 80 13.96 -17.81 10.61
C ALA A 80 14.72 -16.49 10.84
N ALA A 81 14.29 -15.67 11.80
CA ALA A 81 14.98 -14.43 12.15
C ALA A 81 16.36 -14.70 12.78
N ARG A 82 16.50 -15.72 13.63
CA ARG A 82 17.79 -16.12 14.21
C ARG A 82 18.76 -16.61 13.14
N LEU A 83 18.32 -17.50 12.25
CA LEU A 83 19.16 -17.99 11.15
C LEU A 83 19.59 -16.86 10.20
N ALA A 84 18.71 -15.89 9.94
CA ALA A 84 19.06 -14.72 9.13
C ALA A 84 20.09 -13.82 9.83
N ALA A 85 20.05 -13.69 11.16
CA ALA A 85 21.03 -12.94 11.93
C ALA A 85 22.40 -13.63 11.92
N GLU A 86 22.44 -14.94 12.15
CA GLU A 86 23.67 -15.74 12.08
C GLU A 86 24.31 -15.66 10.69
N ALA A 87 23.52 -15.78 9.62
CA ALA A 87 24.01 -15.63 8.25
C ALA A 87 24.61 -14.23 8.01
N ALA A 88 23.98 -13.17 8.53
CA ALA A 88 24.50 -11.81 8.42
C ALA A 88 25.83 -11.62 9.18
N GLU A 89 25.96 -12.22 10.37
CA GLU A 89 27.21 -12.20 11.14
C GLU A 89 28.35 -12.92 10.40
N HIS A 90 28.07 -14.10 9.83
CA HIS A 90 29.05 -14.83 9.04
C HIS A 90 29.51 -14.05 7.80
N LEU A 91 28.59 -13.36 7.11
CA LEU A 91 28.94 -12.47 6.00
C LEU A 91 29.80 -11.29 6.46
N ALA A 92 29.48 -10.66 7.58
CA ALA A 92 30.28 -9.56 8.13
C ALA A 92 31.70 -10.01 8.51
N ILE A 93 31.84 -11.22 9.07
CA ILE A 93 33.16 -11.81 9.36
C ILE A 93 33.94 -12.08 8.06
N ALA A 94 33.28 -12.59 7.02
CA ALA A 94 33.91 -12.83 5.72
C ALA A 94 34.36 -11.52 5.05
N GLU A 95 33.53 -10.47 5.08
CA GLU A 95 33.87 -9.14 4.58
C GLU A 95 35.07 -8.56 5.33
N ARG A 96 35.13 -8.72 6.66
CA ARG A 96 36.26 -8.27 7.46
C ARG A 96 37.56 -8.99 7.10
N ARG A 97 37.53 -10.32 6.93
CA ARG A 97 38.69 -11.11 6.52
C ARG A 97 39.17 -10.72 5.11
N ALA A 98 38.24 -10.57 4.16
CA ALA A 98 38.56 -10.11 2.82
C ALA A 98 39.18 -8.70 2.81
N ALA A 99 38.71 -7.80 3.68
CA ALA A 99 39.30 -6.48 3.85
C ALA A 99 40.71 -6.52 4.47
N GLU A 100 40.94 -7.41 5.44
CA GLU A 100 42.26 -7.65 6.04
C GLU A 100 43.25 -8.20 5.00
N GLU A 101 42.84 -9.21 4.22
CA GLU A 101 43.63 -9.77 3.11
C GLU A 101 43.94 -8.73 2.03
N ALA A 102 42.97 -7.90 1.65
CA ALA A 102 43.18 -6.82 0.69
C ALA A 102 44.15 -5.75 1.21
N ALA A 103 44.10 -5.44 2.52
CA ALA A 103 45.03 -4.52 3.15
C ALA A 103 46.45 -5.09 3.20
N GLU A 104 46.61 -6.39 3.49
CA GLU A 104 47.91 -7.07 3.43
C GLU A 104 48.50 -7.09 2.02
N ALA A 105 47.69 -7.41 1.00
CA ALA A 105 48.10 -7.35 -0.40
C ALA A 105 48.53 -5.93 -0.80
N ALA A 106 47.81 -4.91 -0.37
CA ALA A 106 48.19 -3.50 -0.61
C ALA A 106 49.52 -3.15 0.08
N ARG A 107 49.78 -3.65 1.29
CA ARG A 107 51.07 -3.45 1.97
C ARG A 107 52.22 -4.16 1.24
N GLN A 108 52.01 -5.37 0.72
CA GLN A 108 53.02 -6.10 -0.05
C GLN A 108 53.36 -5.36 -1.36
N LEU A 109 52.35 -4.84 -2.06
CA LEU A 109 52.56 -4.01 -3.25
C LEU A 109 53.30 -2.70 -2.92
N ALA A 110 52.96 -2.05 -1.79
CA ALA A 110 53.67 -0.86 -1.33
C ALA A 110 55.12 -1.16 -0.95
N ALA A 111 55.40 -2.30 -0.32
CA ALA A 111 56.76 -2.74 0.01
C ALA A 111 57.57 -3.06 -1.27
N ALA A 112 56.98 -3.75 -2.25
CA ALA A 112 57.61 -4.00 -3.55
C ALA A 112 57.87 -2.69 -4.32
N ALA A 113 56.96 -1.72 -4.25
CA ALA A 113 57.18 -0.38 -4.79
C ALA A 113 58.32 0.34 -4.07
N GLN A 114 58.43 0.20 -2.75
CA GLN A 114 59.51 0.79 -1.96
C GLN A 114 60.89 0.19 -2.30
N GLU A 115 60.95 -1.13 -2.55
CA GLU A 115 62.18 -1.79 -3.02
C GLU A 115 62.62 -1.25 -4.39
N THR A 116 61.68 -0.93 -5.29
CA THR A 116 61.99 -0.28 -6.57
C THR A 116 62.36 1.22 -6.47
N ILE A 117 62.12 1.86 -5.32
CA ILE A 117 62.34 3.31 -5.11
C ILE A 117 63.63 3.60 -4.31
N THR A 118 64.51 2.60 -4.11
CA THR A 118 65.83 2.84 -3.48
C THR A 118 66.86 3.38 -4.48
N GLU A 119 66.62 4.60 -4.98
CA GLU A 119 67.68 5.56 -5.32
C GLU A 119 67.51 6.79 -4.42
N PRO A 120 68.49 7.14 -3.57
CA PRO A 120 68.29 8.13 -2.51
C PRO A 120 68.39 9.56 -3.03
N ILE A 121 67.27 10.30 -2.99
CA ILE A 121 67.27 11.77 -2.98
C ILE A 121 67.08 12.24 -1.54
N ALA A 122 68.10 12.91 -1.02
CA ALA A 122 68.19 13.40 0.35
C ALA A 122 67.16 14.51 0.65
N THR A 123 66.40 14.34 1.74
CA THR A 123 65.69 15.44 2.41
C THR A 123 66.00 15.44 3.91
N ILE A 124 66.19 16.66 4.40
CA ILE A 124 66.75 17.04 5.71
C ILE A 124 65.68 16.85 6.81
N PRO A 125 66.01 16.32 8.00
CA PRO A 125 65.05 16.19 9.10
C PRO A 125 64.87 17.52 9.84
N ALA A 126 63.63 18.00 9.93
CA ALA A 126 63.24 19.07 10.85
C ALA A 126 62.92 18.48 12.23
N THR A 127 63.55 19.08 13.23
CA THR A 127 63.60 18.68 14.64
C THR A 127 62.25 18.79 15.33
N ALA A 128 62.00 17.83 16.24
CA ALA A 128 60.90 17.79 17.17
C ALA A 128 60.97 18.93 18.21
N THR A 129 59.80 19.47 18.55
CA THR A 129 59.60 20.24 19.78
C THR A 129 58.49 19.55 20.59
N ALA A 130 58.90 18.86 21.64
CA ALA A 130 58.02 18.47 22.74
C ALA A 130 57.77 19.70 23.63
N MET A 131 56.50 20.00 23.91
CA MET A 131 56.13 20.77 25.09
C MET A 131 54.96 20.09 25.78
N ALA A 132 55.23 19.67 26.99
CA ALA A 132 54.28 19.21 27.98
C ALA A 132 53.34 20.37 28.39
N PHE A 133 52.06 20.06 28.56
CA PHE A 133 51.16 20.84 29.39
C PHE A 133 50.41 19.90 30.32
N GLU A 134 50.77 20.01 31.59
CA GLU A 134 50.13 19.41 32.75
C GLU A 134 49.22 20.48 33.38
N ALA A 135 47.90 20.24 33.45
CA ALA A 135 46.99 20.95 34.36
C ALA A 135 45.62 20.25 34.49
N ALA A 136 45.38 19.70 35.69
CA ALA A 136 44.13 19.63 36.49
C ALA A 136 42.81 19.04 35.92
N PRO A 137 42.11 18.16 36.68
CA PRO A 137 40.78 17.67 36.35
C PRO A 137 39.68 18.66 36.78
N ALA A 138 39.04 19.32 35.82
CA ALA A 138 37.82 20.08 36.06
C ALA A 138 36.60 19.16 35.86
N SER A 139 35.96 18.83 36.97
CA SER A 139 34.65 18.18 37.04
C SER A 139 33.63 18.96 36.21
N SER A 140 33.26 18.44 35.05
CA SER A 140 32.15 18.93 34.26
C SER A 140 30.84 18.39 34.87
N PRO A 141 29.82 19.23 35.15
CA PRO A 141 28.52 18.73 35.57
C PRO A 141 27.87 18.00 34.38
N GLN A 142 27.68 16.70 34.54
CA GLN A 142 26.92 15.86 33.62
C GLN A 142 25.47 16.38 33.57
N PRO A 143 24.96 16.85 32.42
CA PRO A 143 23.56 17.24 32.33
C PRO A 143 22.69 15.98 32.47
N ALA A 144 21.74 16.03 33.40
CA ALA A 144 20.73 15.01 33.57
C ALA A 144 20.04 14.69 32.24
N PRO A 145 19.71 13.41 31.95
CA PRO A 145 18.99 13.07 30.74
C PRO A 145 17.60 13.70 30.79
N VAL A 146 17.41 14.78 30.03
CA VAL A 146 16.09 15.39 29.82
C VAL A 146 15.22 14.31 29.18
N GLY A 147 14.28 13.77 29.95
CA GLY A 147 13.32 12.79 29.47
C GLY A 147 12.55 13.35 28.29
N VAL A 148 12.71 12.74 27.11
CA VAL A 148 11.95 13.11 25.91
C VAL A 148 10.49 12.82 26.21
N THR A 149 9.66 13.86 26.30
CA THR A 149 8.25 13.67 26.65
C THR A 149 7.51 12.95 25.52
N ALA A 150 6.41 12.25 25.83
CA ALA A 150 5.55 11.64 24.80
C ALA A 150 5.06 12.67 23.77
N ALA A 151 4.90 13.94 24.18
CA ALA A 151 4.57 15.06 23.30
C ALA A 151 5.72 15.38 22.31
N ASP A 152 6.98 15.27 22.72
CA ASP A 152 8.14 15.49 21.86
C ASP A 152 8.28 14.37 20.80
N VAL A 153 7.99 13.12 21.19
CA VAL A 153 7.97 11.99 20.25
C VAL A 153 6.84 12.14 19.22
N ALA A 154 5.65 12.55 19.65
CA ALA A 154 4.51 12.79 18.75
C ALA A 154 4.78 13.94 17.77
N ARG A 155 5.41 15.04 18.24
CA ARG A 155 5.85 16.16 17.38
C ARG A 155 6.91 15.73 16.36
N ARG A 156 7.90 14.93 16.77
CA ARG A 156 8.93 14.36 15.87
C ARG A 156 8.34 13.44 14.79
N ARG A 157 7.34 12.62 15.13
CA ARG A 157 6.63 11.78 14.14
C ARG A 157 5.87 12.61 13.10
N ARG A 158 5.18 13.68 13.53
CA ARG A 158 4.46 14.58 12.60
C ARG A 158 5.41 15.36 11.69
N SER A 159 6.54 15.84 12.21
CA SER A 159 7.52 16.57 11.39
C SER A 159 8.16 15.68 10.33
N LEU A 160 8.39 14.39 10.62
CA LEU A 160 8.91 13.42 9.65
C LEU A 160 7.90 13.12 8.52
N ARG A 161 6.61 13.03 8.82
CA ARG A 161 5.56 12.88 7.79
C ARG A 161 5.49 14.10 6.87
N ARG A 162 5.55 15.31 7.44
CA ARG A 162 5.57 16.57 6.66
C ARG A 162 6.82 16.69 5.80
N ARG A 163 8.00 16.34 6.33
CA ARG A 163 9.26 16.34 5.57
C ARG A 163 9.24 15.32 4.43
N ARG A 164 8.69 14.12 4.63
CA ARG A 164 8.51 13.12 3.56
C ARG A 164 7.58 13.62 2.45
N GLY A 165 6.46 14.27 2.81
CA GLY A 165 5.54 14.88 1.84
C GLY A 165 6.18 16.01 1.03
N LEU A 166 6.99 16.87 1.67
CA LEU A 166 7.73 17.92 0.99
C LEU A 166 8.79 17.35 0.03
N CYS A 167 9.54 16.33 0.45
CA CYS A 167 10.52 15.68 -0.43
C CYS A 167 9.87 14.99 -1.63
N SER A 168 8.70 14.36 -1.47
CA SER A 168 7.97 13.78 -2.61
C SER A 168 7.42 14.84 -3.57
N LEU A 169 6.96 15.99 -3.06
CA LEU A 169 6.53 17.10 -3.90
C LEU A 169 7.70 17.72 -4.66
N LEU A 170 8.85 17.89 -4.00
CA LEU A 170 10.08 18.35 -4.66
C LEU A 170 10.55 17.36 -5.74
N LEU A 171 10.49 16.05 -5.48
CA LEU A 171 10.83 15.04 -6.49
C LEU A 171 9.89 15.10 -7.69
N LEU A 172 8.58 15.27 -7.47
CA LEU A 172 7.60 15.40 -8.55
C LEU A 172 7.81 16.68 -9.35
N ALA A 173 8.01 17.82 -8.68
CA ALA A 173 8.29 19.10 -9.36
C ALA A 173 9.59 19.01 -10.18
N SER A 174 10.63 18.41 -9.61
CA SER A 174 11.91 18.23 -10.30
C SER A 174 11.81 17.30 -11.50
N LEU A 175 11.00 16.25 -11.40
CA LEU A 175 10.71 15.34 -12.50
C LEU A 175 9.97 16.05 -13.64
N LEU A 176 8.94 16.86 -13.31
CA LEU A 176 8.22 17.66 -14.30
C LEU A 176 9.14 18.68 -14.98
N THR A 177 10.02 19.33 -14.23
CA THR A 177 11.03 20.26 -14.79
C THR A 177 12.05 19.54 -15.65
N ALA A 178 12.49 18.33 -15.28
CA ALA A 178 13.40 17.53 -16.10
C ALA A 178 12.76 17.11 -17.42
N VAL A 179 11.54 16.56 -17.36
CA VAL A 179 10.78 16.13 -18.55
C VAL A 179 10.44 17.32 -19.44
N GLY A 180 9.93 18.41 -18.86
CA GLY A 180 9.65 19.65 -19.58
C GLY A 180 10.89 20.27 -20.19
N GLY A 181 12.04 20.23 -19.50
CA GLY A 181 13.32 20.70 -20.01
C GLY A 181 13.84 19.87 -21.19
N VAL A 182 13.67 18.55 -21.16
CA VAL A 182 14.04 17.66 -22.28
C VAL A 182 13.15 17.93 -23.50
N VAL A 183 11.85 18.09 -23.29
CA VAL A 183 10.91 18.45 -24.37
C VAL A 183 11.25 19.82 -24.95
N ALA A 184 11.46 20.84 -24.10
CA ALA A 184 11.79 22.18 -24.54
C ALA A 184 13.13 22.24 -25.30
N ALA A 185 14.13 21.45 -24.90
CA ALA A 185 15.40 21.34 -25.62
C ALA A 185 15.23 20.81 -27.05
N ALA A 186 14.25 19.93 -27.28
CA ALA A 186 13.90 19.47 -28.63
C ALA A 186 13.30 20.59 -29.52
N PHE A 187 12.76 21.65 -28.91
CA PHE A 187 12.28 22.86 -29.58
C PHE A 187 13.29 24.02 -29.56
N GLY A 188 14.57 23.74 -29.26
CA GLY A 188 15.64 24.74 -29.28
C GLY A 188 15.84 25.52 -27.98
N ALA A 189 15.16 25.14 -26.89
CA ALA A 189 15.43 25.72 -25.58
C ALA A 189 16.75 25.21 -24.99
N SER A 190 17.27 25.93 -24.01
CA SER A 190 18.54 25.59 -23.37
C SER A 190 18.46 24.28 -22.56
N PRO A 191 19.42 23.33 -22.73
CA PRO A 191 19.41 22.05 -22.02
C PRO A 191 19.67 22.17 -20.51
N TYR A 192 20.11 23.34 -20.03
CA TYR A 192 20.33 23.58 -18.59
C TYR A 192 19.06 23.41 -17.75
N ILE A 193 17.87 23.58 -18.35
CA ILE A 193 16.58 23.37 -17.67
C ILE A 193 16.39 21.88 -17.33
N ALA A 194 16.70 20.98 -18.26
CA ALA A 194 16.68 19.54 -18.03
C ALA A 194 17.72 19.13 -16.98
N GLY A 195 18.92 19.73 -17.04
CA GLY A 195 19.99 19.51 -16.06
C GLY A 195 19.59 19.91 -14.63
N GLY A 196 18.91 21.06 -14.47
CA GLY A 196 18.39 21.50 -13.17
C GLY A 196 17.34 20.55 -12.60
N GLY A 197 16.43 20.06 -13.45
CA GLY A 197 15.45 19.04 -13.07
C GLY A 197 16.10 17.70 -12.68
N ALA A 198 17.14 17.26 -13.38
CA ALA A 198 17.87 16.05 -13.03
C ALA A 198 18.59 16.19 -11.66
N LEU A 199 19.24 17.33 -11.42
CA LEU A 199 19.91 17.61 -10.15
C LEU A 199 18.93 17.61 -8.98
N GLY A 200 17.76 18.24 -9.14
CA GLY A 200 16.74 18.25 -8.09
C GLY A 200 16.15 16.87 -7.80
N ILE A 201 16.09 15.95 -8.78
CA ILE A 201 15.69 14.54 -8.54
C ILE A 201 16.72 13.86 -7.63
N VAL A 202 18.02 14.02 -7.91
CA VAL A 202 19.10 13.44 -7.10
C VAL A 202 19.04 13.97 -5.67
N VAL A 203 18.86 15.27 -5.47
CA VAL A 203 18.76 15.90 -4.15
C VAL A 203 17.53 15.40 -3.39
N ALA A 204 16.37 15.35 -4.04
CA ALA A 204 15.12 14.90 -3.41
C ALA A 204 15.18 13.40 -3.05
N PHE A 205 15.78 12.58 -3.93
CA PHE A 205 15.96 11.15 -3.69
C PHE A 205 16.96 10.89 -2.56
N ALA A 206 18.09 11.59 -2.53
CA ALA A 206 19.04 11.52 -1.41
C ALA A 206 18.39 11.93 -0.08
N GLY A 207 17.54 12.97 -0.10
CA GLY A 207 16.73 13.37 1.04
C GLY A 207 15.79 12.26 1.52
N LEU A 208 15.04 11.62 0.61
CA LEU A 208 14.14 10.51 0.92
C LEU A 208 14.90 9.30 1.48
N VAL A 209 16.03 8.92 0.88
CA VAL A 209 16.87 7.80 1.37
C VAL A 209 17.40 8.11 2.78
N ARG A 210 17.87 9.33 3.02
CA ARG A 210 18.31 9.75 4.37
C ARG A 210 17.15 9.67 5.37
N LEU A 211 15.95 10.12 5.00
CA LEU A 211 14.73 10.07 5.81
C LEU A 211 14.15 8.65 5.99
N ALA A 212 14.45 7.72 5.09
CA ALA A 212 14.10 6.31 5.20
C ALA A 212 15.06 5.57 6.14
N ARG A 213 16.35 5.96 6.15
CA ARG A 213 17.36 5.42 7.07
C ARG A 213 17.20 5.90 8.51
N VAL A 214 16.50 7.02 8.75
CA VAL A 214 16.11 7.42 10.11
C VAL A 214 15.07 6.43 10.63
N ARG A 215 15.56 5.37 11.29
CA ARG A 215 14.75 4.50 12.14
C ARG A 215 14.35 5.30 13.37
N ILE A 216 13.08 5.70 13.43
CA ILE A 216 12.52 6.16 14.70
C ILE A 216 12.45 4.91 15.56
N ALA A 217 13.20 4.87 16.65
CA ALA A 217 13.05 3.82 17.65
C ALA A 217 11.56 3.70 17.97
N SER A 218 11.00 2.50 17.75
CA SER A 218 9.70 2.20 18.32
C SER A 218 9.85 2.42 19.82
N PRO A 219 8.94 3.14 20.50
CA PRO A 219 9.00 3.20 21.94
C PRO A 219 9.00 1.75 22.42
N VAL A 220 10.14 1.32 22.97
CA VAL A 220 10.20 0.10 23.75
C VAL A 220 9.18 0.36 24.85
N ALA A 221 8.10 -0.44 24.85
CA ALA A 221 7.18 -0.43 25.98
C ALA A 221 8.06 -0.70 27.19
N VAL A 222 8.27 0.33 28.02
CA VAL A 222 8.94 0.15 29.29
C VAL A 222 8.12 -0.94 29.97
N PRO A 223 8.71 -2.09 30.34
CA PRO A 223 7.97 -3.08 31.09
C PRO A 223 7.42 -2.34 32.30
N VAL A 224 6.09 -2.21 32.36
CA VAL A 224 5.43 -1.74 33.57
C VAL A 224 5.92 -2.71 34.62
N ALA A 225 6.77 -2.23 35.52
CA ALA A 225 7.16 -2.99 36.69
C ALA A 225 5.84 -3.37 37.35
N VAL A 226 5.49 -4.65 37.28
CA VAL A 226 4.36 -5.18 38.04
C VAL A 226 4.72 -4.81 39.48
N PRO A 227 3.97 -3.91 40.15
CA PRO A 227 4.26 -3.63 41.54
C PRO A 227 4.14 -4.96 42.26
N GLU A 228 5.23 -5.37 42.90
CA GLU A 228 5.22 -6.50 43.82
C GLU A 228 4.06 -6.27 44.79
N SER A 229 3.20 -7.27 44.92
CA SER A 229 1.97 -7.16 45.71
C SER A 229 2.34 -6.89 47.16
N VAL A 230 2.34 -5.62 47.55
CA VAL A 230 2.48 -5.21 48.94
C VAL A 230 1.25 -5.73 49.68
N PRO A 231 1.39 -6.44 50.81
CA PRO A 231 0.25 -6.81 51.63
C PRO A 231 -0.49 -5.53 52.02
N PHE A 232 -1.79 -5.52 51.76
CA PHE A 232 -2.69 -4.40 52.02
C PHE A 232 -2.55 -3.96 53.49
N GLU A 233 -1.98 -2.78 53.70
CA GLU A 233 -1.99 -2.09 54.99
C GLU A 233 -3.30 -1.27 55.04
N PRO A 234 -4.23 -1.57 55.97
CA PRO A 234 -5.47 -0.83 56.08
C PRO A 234 -5.17 0.65 56.32
N ILE A 235 -5.60 1.49 55.39
CA ILE A 235 -5.50 2.94 55.52
C ILE A 235 -6.56 3.35 56.55
N ASP A 236 -6.13 3.77 57.75
CA ASP A 236 -6.99 4.50 58.69
C ASP A 236 -7.25 5.88 58.09
N LEU A 237 -8.32 5.97 57.30
CA LEU A 237 -8.83 7.23 56.80
C LEU A 237 -9.38 8.01 58.01
N PRO A 238 -8.94 9.26 58.26
CA PRO A 238 -9.59 10.09 59.26
C PRO A 238 -11.07 10.19 58.90
N GLU A 239 -11.92 9.88 59.88
CA GLU A 239 -13.37 9.90 59.74
C GLU A 239 -13.77 11.29 59.28
N ALA A 240 -14.08 11.40 57.98
CA ALA A 240 -14.44 12.67 57.37
C ALA A 240 -15.75 13.10 58.02
N GLU A 241 -15.75 14.29 58.61
CA GLU A 241 -16.97 14.92 59.11
C GLU A 241 -18.03 14.84 57.99
N ASP A 242 -19.18 14.24 58.29
CA ASP A 242 -20.29 14.04 57.37
C ASP A 242 -20.85 15.40 56.92
N GLU A 243 -20.18 16.04 55.97
CA GLU A 243 -20.82 17.05 55.13
C GLU A 243 -21.94 16.33 54.39
N ALA A 244 -23.19 16.66 54.73
CA ALA A 244 -24.38 16.05 54.16
C ALA A 244 -24.34 16.10 52.62
N HIS A 245 -23.86 15.01 52.01
CA HIS A 245 -23.77 14.89 50.57
C HIS A 245 -25.19 14.69 50.02
N GLU A 246 -25.77 15.80 49.55
CA GLU A 246 -27.06 15.79 48.87
C GLU A 246 -26.94 14.99 47.58
N TRP A 247 -27.67 13.87 47.52
CA TRP A 247 -27.65 12.94 46.40
C TRP A 247 -28.02 13.67 45.10
N THR A 248 -27.05 13.83 44.21
CA THR A 248 -27.27 14.41 42.88
C THR A 248 -27.46 13.28 41.86
N PRO A 249 -28.63 13.18 41.21
CA PRO A 249 -28.87 12.14 40.23
C PRO A 249 -27.94 12.30 39.04
N GLN A 250 -27.18 11.23 38.74
CA GLN A 250 -26.33 11.18 37.57
C GLN A 250 -27.20 11.15 36.30
N PRO A 251 -26.99 12.05 35.31
CA PRO A 251 -27.84 12.10 34.14
C PRO A 251 -27.71 10.82 33.32
N LEU A 252 -28.85 10.33 32.82
CA LEU A 252 -28.87 9.16 31.94
C LEU A 252 -27.98 9.41 30.70
N PRO A 253 -27.27 8.37 30.23
CA PRO A 253 -26.46 8.47 29.03
C PRO A 253 -27.33 8.84 27.83
N LYS A 254 -26.82 9.75 27.00
CA LYS A 254 -27.53 10.23 25.81
C LYS A 254 -27.83 9.07 24.85
N PRO A 255 -29.03 9.02 24.25
CA PRO A 255 -29.37 7.97 23.30
C PRO A 255 -28.48 8.03 22.06
N LEU A 256 -28.12 6.86 21.53
CA LEU A 256 -27.10 6.67 20.49
C LEU A 256 -27.30 7.51 19.22
N HIS A 257 -28.55 7.80 18.83
CA HIS A 257 -28.88 8.60 17.64
C HIS A 257 -28.59 10.10 17.82
N LEU A 258 -28.51 10.59 19.06
CA LEU A 258 -28.10 11.97 19.39
C LEU A 258 -26.59 12.09 19.67
N SER A 259 -25.86 10.97 19.59
CA SER A 259 -24.41 11.01 19.68
C SER A 259 -23.83 11.66 18.42
N ARG A 260 -22.77 12.45 18.59
CA ARG A 260 -22.09 13.14 17.47
C ARG A 260 -21.61 12.18 16.38
N GLY A 261 -21.30 10.94 16.74
CA GLY A 261 -20.85 9.91 15.80
C GLY A 261 -21.94 9.48 14.81
N THR A 262 -23.16 9.22 15.31
CA THR A 262 -24.28 8.77 14.47
C THR A 262 -24.78 9.89 13.54
N ILE A 263 -24.80 11.13 14.01
CA ILE A 263 -25.18 12.29 13.18
C ILE A 263 -24.17 12.49 12.04
N ALA A 264 -22.87 12.38 12.34
CA ALA A 264 -21.82 12.45 11.32
C ALA A 264 -21.94 11.31 10.30
N ALA A 265 -22.25 10.08 10.73
CA ALA A 265 -22.47 8.95 9.83
C ALA A 265 -23.67 9.18 8.90
N ALA A 266 -24.79 9.69 9.43
CA ALA A 266 -25.97 10.03 8.64
C ALA A 266 -25.67 11.14 7.60
N ALA A 267 -24.85 12.13 7.95
CA ALA A 267 -24.42 13.17 7.03
C ALA A 267 -23.48 12.65 5.93
N MET A 268 -22.57 11.72 6.25
CA MET A 268 -21.73 11.08 5.22
C MET A 268 -22.55 10.22 4.25
N ALA A 269 -23.51 9.46 4.77
CA ALA A 269 -24.42 8.65 3.95
C ALA A 269 -25.28 9.53 3.00
N SER A 270 -25.72 10.71 3.45
CA SER A 270 -26.46 11.62 2.58
C SER A 270 -25.60 12.25 1.48
N ILE A 271 -24.32 12.55 1.77
CA ILE A 271 -23.37 13.03 0.77
C ILE A 271 -23.08 11.94 -0.27
N GLU A 272 -22.84 10.70 0.16
CA GLU A 272 -22.58 9.57 -0.72
C GLU A 272 -23.78 9.28 -1.64
N ALA A 273 -25.00 9.29 -1.10
CA ALA A 273 -26.23 9.16 -1.89
C ALA A 273 -26.34 10.27 -2.95
N ALA A 274 -26.00 11.52 -2.60
CA ALA A 274 -26.01 12.63 -3.55
C ALA A 274 -24.94 12.47 -4.64
N GLU A 275 -23.75 11.97 -4.31
CA GLU A 275 -22.71 11.66 -5.30
C GLU A 275 -23.13 10.53 -6.24
N GLN A 276 -23.79 9.50 -5.72
CA GLN A 276 -24.28 8.39 -6.53
C GLN A 276 -25.31 8.86 -7.56
N LEU A 277 -26.22 9.76 -7.19
CA LEU A 277 -27.14 10.39 -8.13
C LEU A 277 -26.42 11.20 -9.22
N ARG A 278 -25.35 11.93 -8.87
CA ARG A 278 -24.53 12.65 -9.87
C ARG A 278 -23.81 11.72 -10.83
N ARG A 279 -23.30 10.59 -10.35
CA ARG A 279 -22.65 9.57 -11.21
C ARG A 279 -23.64 8.99 -12.21
N VAL A 280 -24.81 8.57 -11.73
CA VAL A 280 -25.89 8.06 -12.59
C VAL A 280 -26.33 9.10 -13.62
N ALA A 281 -26.43 10.38 -13.23
CA ALA A 281 -26.75 11.46 -14.16
C ALA A 281 -25.66 11.65 -15.23
N ALA A 282 -24.38 11.64 -14.84
CA ALA A 282 -23.26 11.77 -15.77
C ALA A 282 -23.18 10.57 -16.74
N ASP A 283 -23.42 9.35 -16.25
CA ASP A 283 -23.46 8.14 -17.07
C ASP A 283 -24.61 8.20 -18.08
N ALA A 284 -25.78 8.71 -17.67
CA ALA A 284 -26.93 8.91 -18.56
C ALA A 284 -26.67 9.98 -19.63
N GLU A 285 -25.97 11.07 -19.29
CA GLU A 285 -25.54 12.07 -20.28
C GLU A 285 -24.56 11.48 -21.29
N LEU A 286 -23.59 10.68 -20.82
CA LEU A 286 -22.63 10.02 -21.68
C LEU A 286 -23.32 9.01 -22.61
N ALA A 287 -24.27 8.23 -22.12
CA ALA A 287 -25.07 7.32 -22.94
C ALA A 287 -25.81 8.05 -24.07
N ARG A 288 -26.42 9.21 -23.77
CA ARG A 288 -27.06 10.06 -24.81
C ARG A 288 -26.06 10.56 -25.84
N ARG A 289 -24.85 10.96 -25.41
CA ARG A 289 -23.79 11.40 -26.35
C ARG A 289 -23.30 10.26 -27.24
N VAL A 290 -23.24 9.04 -26.71
CA VAL A 290 -22.90 7.86 -27.51
C VAL A 290 -23.99 7.62 -28.55
N GLU A 291 -25.26 7.63 -28.16
CA GLU A 291 -26.39 7.48 -29.09
C GLU A 291 -26.45 8.57 -30.16
N GLU A 292 -26.16 9.83 -29.80
CA GLU A 292 -26.03 10.95 -30.76
C GLU A 292 -24.90 10.75 -31.77
N LEU A 293 -23.79 10.12 -31.36
CA LEU A 293 -22.60 9.91 -32.17
C LEU A 293 -22.58 8.56 -32.87
N GLU A 294 -23.49 7.65 -32.54
CA GLU A 294 -23.58 6.35 -33.18
C GLU A 294 -23.97 6.55 -34.65
N PRO A 295 -23.09 6.18 -35.60
CA PRO A 295 -23.43 6.25 -37.02
C PRO A 295 -24.58 5.27 -37.28
N GLN A 296 -25.63 5.73 -37.97
CA GLN A 296 -26.76 4.87 -38.36
C GLN A 296 -26.22 3.68 -39.17
N VAL A 297 -26.10 2.53 -38.50
CA VAL A 297 -25.73 1.28 -39.16
C VAL A 297 -26.90 0.92 -40.06
N ALA A 298 -26.67 0.95 -41.36
CA ALA A 298 -27.67 0.55 -42.34
C ALA A 298 -28.13 -0.87 -42.02
N THR A 299 -29.34 -1.00 -41.49
CA THR A 299 -30.00 -2.29 -41.30
C THR A 299 -30.11 -2.93 -42.68
N ILE A 300 -29.36 -4.01 -42.89
CA ILE A 300 -29.50 -4.83 -44.09
C ILE A 300 -30.90 -5.43 -44.03
N GLU A 301 -31.86 -4.83 -44.74
CA GLU A 301 -33.16 -5.45 -44.94
C GLU A 301 -32.92 -6.80 -45.59
N ARG A 302 -33.16 -7.87 -44.83
CA ARG A 302 -33.22 -9.21 -45.39
C ARG A 302 -34.39 -9.21 -46.36
N ARG A 303 -34.09 -9.15 -47.65
CA ARG A 303 -35.07 -9.27 -48.74
C ARG A 303 -36.02 -10.42 -48.40
N PRO A 304 -37.32 -10.16 -48.21
CA PRO A 304 -38.26 -11.23 -47.94
C PRO A 304 -38.23 -12.17 -49.14
N LEU A 305 -37.83 -13.41 -48.91
CA LEU A 305 -38.02 -14.48 -49.87
C LEU A 305 -39.52 -14.54 -50.15
N ARG A 306 -39.90 -14.25 -51.39
CA ARG A 306 -41.27 -14.38 -51.88
C ARG A 306 -41.69 -15.82 -51.61
N GLN A 307 -42.57 -15.99 -50.63
CA GLN A 307 -43.16 -17.27 -50.29
C GLN A 307 -44.00 -17.69 -51.51
N PRO A 308 -43.67 -18.80 -52.20
CA PRO A 308 -44.45 -19.22 -53.34
C PRO A 308 -45.80 -19.73 -52.82
N ASP A 309 -46.88 -19.17 -53.35
CA ASP A 309 -48.22 -19.71 -53.21
C ASP A 309 -48.21 -21.15 -53.73
N ALA A 310 -48.65 -22.08 -52.90
CA ALA A 310 -48.97 -23.45 -53.29
C ALA A 310 -50.49 -23.66 -53.08
N PRO A 311 -51.17 -24.54 -53.85
CA PRO A 311 -50.56 -25.68 -54.55
C PRO A 311 -51.05 -25.94 -55.99
N ALA A 312 -50.16 -26.47 -56.83
CA ALA A 312 -50.52 -27.43 -57.86
C ALA A 312 -49.54 -28.61 -57.80
N ALA A 313 -50.01 -29.62 -57.06
CA ALA A 313 -49.76 -31.06 -57.20
C ALA A 313 -48.41 -31.55 -57.75
N SER A 314 -47.67 -32.21 -56.85
CA SER A 314 -46.99 -33.51 -57.08
C SER A 314 -46.22 -33.68 -58.38
N ALA A 315 -44.90 -33.46 -58.32
CA ALA A 315 -43.91 -34.43 -58.78
C ALA A 315 -42.49 -33.91 -58.53
N ARG A 316 -41.70 -34.73 -57.81
CA ARG A 316 -40.26 -34.94 -58.03
C ARG A 316 -39.42 -33.71 -58.37
N ARG A 317 -38.86 -33.12 -57.32
CA ARG A 317 -37.46 -32.70 -57.36
C ARG A 317 -36.90 -32.80 -55.96
N GLU A 318 -36.28 -33.95 -55.66
CA GLU A 318 -35.23 -34.04 -54.65
C GLU A 318 -34.33 -32.81 -54.78
N GLN A 319 -34.38 -31.94 -53.78
CA GLN A 319 -33.34 -30.95 -53.56
C GLN A 319 -32.18 -31.69 -52.92
N ALA A 320 -31.06 -31.75 -53.66
CA ALA A 320 -29.79 -32.22 -53.14
C ALA A 320 -29.42 -31.42 -51.90
N ALA A 321 -29.51 -32.06 -50.73
CA ALA A 321 -28.97 -31.56 -49.49
C ALA A 321 -27.44 -31.69 -49.55
N GLU A 322 -26.73 -30.56 -49.52
CA GLU A 322 -25.30 -30.58 -49.18
C GLU A 322 -25.14 -31.15 -47.76
N PRO A 323 -24.16 -32.04 -47.51
CA PRO A 323 -23.99 -32.64 -46.20
C PRO A 323 -23.49 -31.58 -45.21
N ALA A 324 -24.32 -31.25 -44.23
CA ALA A 324 -23.93 -30.43 -43.09
C ALA A 324 -22.68 -31.03 -42.42
N SER A 325 -21.63 -30.22 -42.26
CA SER A 325 -20.36 -30.70 -41.72
C SER A 325 -20.53 -31.18 -40.27
N PRO A 326 -19.80 -32.23 -39.83
CA PRO A 326 -19.91 -32.80 -38.49
C PRO A 326 -19.59 -31.81 -37.35
N TYR A 327 -18.87 -30.73 -37.67
CA TYR A 327 -18.44 -29.71 -36.72
C TYR A 327 -19.40 -28.53 -36.61
N ALA A 328 -20.40 -28.42 -37.49
CA ALA A 328 -21.37 -27.32 -37.47
C ALA A 328 -22.22 -27.27 -36.18
N ARG A 329 -22.26 -28.37 -35.42
CA ARG A 329 -22.99 -28.51 -34.15
C ARG A 329 -22.10 -28.52 -32.91
N MET A 330 -20.77 -28.38 -33.07
CA MET A 330 -19.84 -28.44 -31.95
C MET A 330 -19.79 -27.09 -31.23
N GLY A 331 -20.48 -26.96 -30.10
CA GLY A 331 -20.53 -25.74 -29.27
C GLY A 331 -21.87 -25.00 -29.28
N ILE A 332 -22.85 -25.45 -30.07
CA ILE A 332 -24.24 -25.01 -29.95
C ILE A 332 -24.90 -25.90 -28.90
N VAL A 333 -25.17 -25.33 -27.74
CA VAL A 333 -26.13 -25.91 -26.79
C VAL A 333 -27.49 -25.43 -27.28
N ASP A 334 -28.30 -26.35 -27.81
CA ASP A 334 -29.68 -26.03 -28.18
C ASP A 334 -30.40 -25.40 -26.96
N ASP A 335 -31.26 -24.41 -27.23
CA ASP A 335 -31.94 -23.60 -26.22
C ASP A 335 -32.43 -24.47 -25.06
N ALA A 336 -31.86 -24.24 -23.88
CA ALA A 336 -32.43 -24.74 -22.64
C ALA A 336 -33.73 -23.97 -22.41
N SER A 337 -34.83 -24.51 -22.93
CA SER A 337 -36.17 -23.97 -22.70
C SER A 337 -36.37 -23.86 -21.18
N PRO A 338 -36.48 -22.64 -20.62
CA PRO A 338 -36.67 -22.47 -19.19
C PRO A 338 -37.92 -23.23 -18.78
N ALA A 339 -37.85 -24.05 -17.72
CA ALA A 339 -39.02 -24.81 -17.25
C ALA A 339 -40.14 -23.91 -16.72
N PHE A 340 -39.92 -22.59 -16.66
CA PHE A 340 -40.86 -21.58 -16.18
C PHE A 340 -40.63 -20.29 -16.96
N ASP A 341 -41.68 -19.79 -17.61
CA ASP A 341 -41.65 -18.58 -18.44
C ASP A 341 -41.59 -17.27 -17.62
N ASP A 342 -41.96 -17.31 -16.32
CA ASP A 342 -41.96 -16.13 -15.46
C ASP A 342 -41.54 -16.46 -14.01
N LEU A 343 -40.30 -16.12 -13.69
CA LEU A 343 -39.68 -16.32 -12.38
C LEU A 343 -40.32 -15.44 -11.29
N ASP A 344 -40.84 -14.26 -11.66
CA ASP A 344 -41.40 -13.31 -10.70
C ASP A 344 -42.76 -13.77 -10.16
N ALA A 345 -43.53 -14.49 -10.98
CA ALA A 345 -44.77 -15.14 -10.54
C ALA A 345 -44.50 -16.21 -9.47
N VAL A 346 -43.44 -17.01 -9.63
CA VAL A 346 -43.05 -18.06 -8.69
C VAL A 346 -42.62 -17.48 -7.35
N LEU A 347 -41.80 -16.42 -7.37
CA LEU A 347 -41.33 -15.76 -6.13
C LEU A 347 -42.46 -15.02 -5.41
N ARG A 348 -43.44 -14.48 -6.14
CA ARG A 348 -44.64 -13.85 -5.55
C ARG A 348 -45.52 -14.88 -4.85
N ARG A 349 -45.75 -16.05 -5.45
CA ARG A 349 -46.52 -17.15 -4.84
C ARG A 349 -45.84 -17.64 -3.56
N ARG A 350 -44.51 -17.76 -3.54
CA ARG A 350 -43.76 -18.16 -2.34
C ARG A 350 -43.91 -17.16 -1.19
N ARG A 351 -43.89 -15.84 -1.48
CA ARG A 351 -44.08 -14.79 -0.45
C ARG A 351 -45.50 -14.74 0.12
N GLN A 352 -46.49 -15.26 -0.58
CA GLN A 352 -47.87 -15.34 -0.10
C GLN A 352 -48.17 -16.63 0.67
N ALA A 353 -47.28 -17.63 0.59
CA ALA A 353 -47.44 -18.95 1.20
C ALA A 353 -46.57 -19.17 2.45
N GLY A 354 -45.88 -18.13 2.94
CA GLY A 354 -45.13 -18.14 4.21
C GLY A 354 -45.61 -17.01 5.11
#